data_AF-A0A2R7KML0-F1
#
_entry.id   AF-A0A2R7KML0-F1
#
_cell.length_a   1.000
_cell.length_b   1.000
_cell.length_c   1.000
_cell.angle_alpha   90.00
_cell.angle_beta   90.00
_cell.angle_gamma   90.00
#
_symmetry.space_group_name_H-M   'P 1'
#
loop_
_entity.id
_entity.type
_entity.pdbx_description
1 polymer ?
#
loop_
_entity_poly.entity_id
_entity_poly.type
_entity_poly.pdbx_seq_one_letter_code
_entity_poly.pdbx_strand_id
1 'polypeptide(L)'
;MQSRRKFIKNAGIFSAGLLAIQTDAFGMQSDTFNFALKDFITKRPPVAERKFTSKAIEAAIVRIKKQIANPELAWLFENCFPNTLDTTVDFEIIDGKPDTYVITGDIDAMWLRDSTAQIWPYIPFVKEDKKLAELVKGVINRQTKCILLDPYANAFYKDFNQVSEWKNDMTKMQPGIHERKWEIDSLCYPIRLAHGYWKETGDISLFDSKWKEAMLLVLQTFKEQQRMHDKGPYNFQRVTAWATDGVPLGGYGYPVKPCGLIVSTFRPSDDSTLFGYLIPSNMFAIEVLGYLQEIFSLPALL
;
A
#
# COMPACT_ATOMS: atom_id res chain seq x y z
N MET A 1 -19.06 41.65 60.90
CA MET A 1 -19.68 41.51 59.56
C MET A 1 -18.65 41.82 58.48
N GLN A 2 -18.21 40.81 57.72
CA GLN A 2 -17.48 41.07 56.48
C GLN A 2 -18.49 41.59 55.44
N SER A 3 -18.27 42.78 54.89
CA SER A 3 -19.17 43.31 53.85
C SER A 3 -18.98 42.55 52.55
N ARG A 4 -20.08 42.31 51.83
CA ARG A 4 -20.12 41.67 50.50
C ARG A 4 -19.09 42.28 49.53
N ARG A 5 -18.84 43.58 49.66
CA ARG A 5 -17.85 44.34 48.88
C ARG A 5 -16.40 43.95 49.20
N LYS A 6 -16.09 43.61 50.46
CA LYS A 6 -14.75 43.18 50.89
C LYS A 6 -14.46 41.74 50.45
N PHE A 7 -15.49 40.87 50.46
CA PHE A 7 -15.38 39.51 49.93
C PHE A 7 -15.13 39.51 48.41
N ILE A 8 -15.88 40.31 47.63
CA ILE A 8 -15.69 40.40 46.17
C ILE A 8 -14.30 40.95 45.81
N LYS A 9 -13.81 41.97 46.53
CA LYS A 9 -12.45 42.49 46.31
C LYS A 9 -11.38 41.44 46.60
N ASN A 10 -11.50 40.70 47.70
CA ASN A 10 -10.52 39.69 48.08
C ASN A 10 -10.58 38.46 47.16
N ALA A 11 -11.77 38.03 46.74
CA ALA A 11 -11.95 36.95 45.77
C ALA A 11 -11.40 37.31 44.39
N GLY A 12 -11.58 38.57 43.95
CA GLY A 12 -11.03 39.08 42.68
C GLY A 12 -9.49 39.14 42.67
N ILE A 13 -8.87 39.52 43.80
CA ILE A 13 -7.40 39.53 43.92
C ILE A 13 -6.84 38.10 43.95
N PHE A 14 -7.52 37.16 44.61
CA PHE A 14 -7.11 35.75 44.63
C PHE A 14 -7.21 35.09 43.25
N SER A 15 -8.27 35.38 42.49
CA SER A 15 -8.46 34.84 41.13
C SER A 15 -7.53 35.50 40.10
N ALA A 16 -7.24 36.79 40.22
CA ALA A 16 -6.22 37.44 39.40
C ALA A 16 -4.80 36.95 39.73
N GLY A 17 -4.51 36.70 41.02
CA GLY A 17 -3.24 36.11 41.46
C GLY A 17 -3.06 34.66 40.99
N LEU A 18 -4.11 33.84 41.03
CA LEU A 18 -4.07 32.47 40.50
C LEU A 18 -3.92 32.43 38.97
N LEU A 19 -4.56 33.35 38.25
CA LEU A 19 -4.40 33.47 36.79
C LEU A 19 -3.00 33.97 36.41
N ALA A 20 -2.45 34.92 37.15
CA ALA A 20 -1.08 35.40 36.94
C ALA A 20 -0.02 34.32 37.24
N ILE A 21 -0.25 33.49 38.27
CA ILE A 21 0.64 32.37 38.61
C ILE A 21 0.48 31.21 37.61
N GLN A 22 -0.72 30.98 37.03
CA GLN A 22 -0.90 30.01 35.95
C GLN A 22 -0.24 30.46 34.65
N THR A 23 -0.19 31.76 34.34
CA THR A 23 0.54 32.27 33.17
C THR A 23 2.05 32.16 33.32
N ASP A 24 2.60 32.28 34.53
CA ASP A 24 4.04 32.08 34.75
C ASP A 24 4.41 30.58 34.86
N ALA A 25 3.54 29.74 35.43
CA ALA A 25 3.82 28.30 35.57
C ALA A 25 3.69 27.49 34.26
N PHE A 26 2.92 27.99 33.27
CA PHE A 26 2.81 27.38 31.94
C PHE A 26 3.46 28.21 30.82
N GLY A 27 3.89 29.44 31.11
CA GLY A 27 4.46 30.39 30.14
C GLY A 27 5.93 30.76 30.36
N MET A 28 6.59 30.25 31.40
CA MET A 28 8.05 30.33 31.46
C MET A 28 8.65 29.41 30.40
N GLN A 29 9.27 30.05 29.40
CA GLN A 29 10.32 29.54 28.51
C GLN A 29 10.91 28.22 28.98
N SER A 30 10.27 27.11 28.59
CA SER A 30 10.88 25.81 28.73
C SER A 30 11.83 25.69 27.54
N ASP A 31 13.11 26.00 27.77
CA ASP A 31 14.17 25.58 26.83
C ASP A 31 14.26 24.04 26.70
N THR A 32 13.43 23.29 27.43
CA THR A 32 13.24 21.84 27.26
C THR A 32 12.65 21.43 25.90
N PHE A 33 12.15 22.38 25.11
CA PHE A 33 11.78 22.18 23.70
C PHE A 33 12.55 23.10 22.73
N ASN A 34 13.60 23.77 23.20
CA ASN A 34 14.52 24.49 22.33
C ASN A 34 15.50 23.46 21.71
N PHE A 35 14.94 22.52 20.95
CA PHE A 35 15.74 21.77 20.00
C PHE A 35 16.32 22.82 19.07
N ALA A 36 17.66 22.95 19.06
CA ALA A 36 18.34 23.68 18.01
C ALA A 36 17.65 23.29 16.70
N LEU A 37 17.08 24.27 15.98
CA LEU A 37 16.42 24.04 14.70
C LEU A 37 17.39 23.18 13.90
N LYS A 38 17.12 21.87 13.83
CA LYS A 38 17.95 20.98 13.04
C LYS A 38 17.89 21.56 11.65
N ASP A 39 19.05 21.74 11.02
CA ASP A 39 19.05 22.04 9.60
C ASP A 39 18.29 20.90 8.92
N PHE A 40 17.06 21.19 8.48
CA PHE A 40 16.15 20.25 7.86
C PHE A 40 16.61 19.97 6.43
N ILE A 41 17.85 19.48 6.31
CA ILE A 41 18.48 19.04 5.07
C ILE A 41 17.75 17.78 4.62
N THR A 42 17.27 17.78 3.37
CA THR A 42 16.56 16.64 2.79
C THR A 42 17.38 15.35 2.90
N LYS A 43 16.69 14.24 3.13
CA LYS A 43 17.23 12.87 3.16
C LYS A 43 16.90 12.10 1.89
N ARG A 44 16.31 12.77 0.90
CA ARG A 44 16.14 12.22 -0.45
C ARG A 44 17.51 11.94 -1.06
N PRO A 45 17.64 10.92 -1.93
CA PRO A 45 18.84 10.73 -2.73
C PRO A 45 19.18 11.99 -3.54
N PRO A 46 20.48 12.21 -3.84
CA PRO A 46 20.91 13.18 -4.83
C PRO A 46 20.13 13.01 -6.14
N VAL A 47 19.86 14.11 -6.85
CA VAL A 47 19.00 14.10 -8.05
C VAL A 47 19.46 13.06 -9.09
N ALA A 48 20.77 12.89 -9.25
CA ALA A 48 21.36 11.93 -10.21
C ALA A 48 21.19 10.46 -9.81
N GLU A 49 20.87 10.17 -8.54
CA GLU A 49 20.70 8.82 -8.00
C GLU A 49 19.22 8.41 -7.87
N ARG A 50 18.29 9.34 -8.12
CA ARG A 50 16.84 9.07 -8.06
C ARG A 50 16.44 8.17 -9.22
N LYS A 51 15.71 7.10 -8.90
CA LYS A 51 15.26 6.09 -9.85
C LYS A 51 14.27 6.63 -10.88
N PHE A 52 13.38 7.53 -10.45
CA PHE A 52 12.39 8.17 -11.30
C PHE A 52 12.14 9.61 -10.85
N THR A 53 11.81 10.51 -11.78
CA THR A 53 11.46 11.89 -11.46
C THR A 53 10.22 12.32 -12.24
N SER A 54 9.24 12.85 -11.53
CA SER A 54 8.03 13.46 -12.10
C SER A 54 8.01 14.96 -11.85
N LYS A 55 7.74 15.74 -12.89
CA LYS A 55 7.64 17.20 -12.78
C LYS A 55 6.44 17.62 -11.92
N ALA A 56 5.32 16.92 -12.05
CA ALA A 56 4.13 17.18 -11.24
C ALA A 56 4.40 16.92 -9.76
N ILE A 57 5.13 15.84 -9.43
CA ILE A 57 5.48 15.51 -8.04
C ILE A 57 6.47 16.53 -7.45
N GLU A 58 7.52 16.93 -8.17
CA GLU A 58 8.42 17.99 -7.68
C GLU A 58 7.69 19.32 -7.47
N ALA A 59 6.78 19.68 -8.37
CA ALA A 59 5.95 20.88 -8.21
C ALA A 59 5.00 20.78 -7.00
N ALA A 60 4.40 19.60 -6.79
CA ALA A 60 3.56 19.33 -5.63
C ALA A 60 4.34 19.43 -4.31
N ILE A 61 5.58 18.93 -4.28
CA ILE A 61 6.48 19.06 -3.12
C ILE A 61 6.71 20.53 -2.78
N VAL A 62 7.12 21.35 -3.75
CA VAL A 62 7.35 22.78 -3.53
C VAL A 62 6.07 23.48 -3.05
N ARG A 63 4.91 23.16 -3.64
CA ARG A 63 3.63 23.76 -3.28
C ARG A 63 3.20 23.40 -1.86
N ILE A 64 3.22 22.12 -1.51
CA ILE A 64 2.71 21.62 -0.23
C ILE A 64 3.64 22.01 0.91
N LYS A 65 4.98 21.95 0.72
CA LYS A 65 5.94 22.42 1.73
C LYS A 65 5.67 23.87 2.15
N LYS A 66 5.32 24.76 1.21
CA LYS A 66 4.99 26.16 1.51
C LYS A 66 3.71 26.33 2.34
N GLN A 67 2.82 25.32 2.35
CA GLN A 67 1.55 25.35 3.08
C GLN A 67 1.64 24.71 4.46
N ILE A 68 2.67 23.88 4.71
CA ILE A 68 2.89 23.24 6.00
C ILE A 68 3.64 24.21 6.92
N ALA A 69 2.95 24.69 7.96
CA ALA A 69 3.53 25.65 8.90
C ALA A 69 4.68 25.07 9.75
N ASN A 70 4.62 23.78 10.10
CA ASN A 70 5.67 23.11 10.88
C ASN A 70 6.84 22.71 9.96
N PRO A 71 8.06 23.26 10.14
CA PRO A 71 9.20 22.95 9.27
C PRO A 71 9.63 21.49 9.27
N GLU A 72 9.52 20.80 10.41
CA GLU A 72 9.83 19.37 10.52
C GLU A 72 8.83 18.53 9.72
N LEU A 73 7.54 18.89 9.77
CA LEU A 73 6.52 18.20 8.98
C LEU A 73 6.70 18.45 7.49
N ALA A 74 7.09 19.67 7.08
CA ALA A 74 7.40 19.98 5.68
C ALA A 74 8.62 19.20 5.18
N TRP A 75 9.63 19.03 6.03
CA TRP A 75 10.81 18.19 5.76
C TRP A 75 10.46 16.71 5.67
N LEU A 76 9.64 16.21 6.60
CA LEU A 76 9.17 14.83 6.58
C LEU A 76 8.38 14.54 5.30
N PHE A 77 7.46 15.44 4.92
CA PHE A 77 6.70 15.35 3.69
C PHE A 77 7.62 15.30 2.45
N GLU A 78 8.62 16.18 2.37
CA GLU A 78 9.61 16.16 1.28
C GLU A 78 10.35 14.83 1.17
N ASN A 79 10.72 14.22 2.29
CA ASN A 79 11.47 12.96 2.29
C ASN A 79 10.57 11.75 1.98
N CYS A 80 9.34 11.73 2.49
CA CYS A 80 8.45 10.57 2.40
C CYS A 80 7.64 10.56 1.11
N PHE A 81 7.09 11.70 0.69
CA PHE A 81 6.14 11.73 -0.44
C PHE A 81 6.72 11.21 -1.75
N PRO A 82 7.95 11.55 -2.18
CA PRO A 82 8.56 11.02 -3.39
C PRO A 82 9.38 9.75 -3.18
N ASN A 83 9.43 9.18 -1.96
CA ASN A 83 10.39 8.11 -1.64
C ASN A 83 10.29 6.92 -2.60
N THR A 84 9.07 6.47 -2.91
CA THR A 84 8.83 5.42 -3.91
C THR A 84 9.50 5.74 -5.25
N LEU A 85 9.27 6.93 -5.80
CA LEU A 85 9.87 7.33 -7.08
C LEU A 85 11.39 7.45 -6.99
N ASP A 86 11.89 7.96 -5.87
CA ASP A 86 13.31 8.19 -5.67
C ASP A 86 14.10 6.87 -5.53
N THR A 87 13.54 5.82 -4.91
CA THR A 87 14.33 4.66 -4.46
C THR A 87 13.85 3.30 -4.95
N THR A 88 12.56 3.13 -5.27
CA THR A 88 11.97 1.78 -5.45
C THR A 88 11.59 1.41 -6.87
N VAL A 89 11.51 2.39 -7.77
CA VAL A 89 11.03 2.20 -9.14
C VAL A 89 12.13 1.67 -10.06
N ASP A 90 11.78 0.74 -10.92
CA ASP A 90 12.53 0.37 -12.10
C ASP A 90 11.58 0.39 -13.31
N PHE A 91 11.71 1.41 -14.14
CA PHE A 91 10.83 1.68 -15.29
C PHE A 91 11.54 1.35 -16.60
N GLU A 92 10.85 0.60 -17.47
CA GLU A 92 11.30 0.28 -18.80
C GLU A 92 10.14 0.17 -19.80
N ILE A 93 10.46 0.04 -21.08
CA ILE A 93 9.48 -0.27 -22.13
C ILE A 93 9.78 -1.68 -22.64
N ILE A 94 8.82 -2.60 -22.49
CA ILE A 94 8.92 -3.98 -22.97
C ILE A 94 7.85 -4.18 -24.05
N ASP A 95 8.26 -4.62 -25.24
CA ASP A 95 7.36 -4.85 -26.38
C ASP A 95 6.45 -3.65 -26.72
N GLY A 96 6.99 -2.43 -26.58
CA GLY A 96 6.27 -1.19 -26.84
C GLY A 96 5.25 -0.79 -25.76
N LYS A 97 5.19 -1.51 -24.63
CA LYS A 97 4.35 -1.16 -23.47
C LYS A 97 5.21 -0.75 -22.28
N PRO A 98 4.75 0.22 -21.46
CA PRO A 98 5.43 0.53 -20.21
C PRO A 98 5.38 -0.68 -19.27
N ASP A 99 6.47 -0.90 -18.56
CA ASP A 99 6.61 -1.91 -17.52
C ASP A 99 7.36 -1.28 -16.34
N THR A 100 6.76 -1.33 -15.16
CA THR A 100 7.33 -0.73 -13.96
C THR A 100 7.37 -1.79 -12.87
N TYR A 101 8.58 -2.19 -12.50
CA TYR A 101 8.84 -3.01 -11.32
C TYR A 101 9.05 -2.09 -10.11
N VAL A 102 8.41 -2.40 -8.98
CA VAL A 102 8.47 -1.57 -7.78
C VAL A 102 8.79 -2.44 -6.58
N ILE A 103 9.97 -2.26 -6.01
CA ILE A 103 10.40 -2.99 -4.80
C ILE A 103 9.76 -2.41 -3.54
N THR A 104 9.67 -3.18 -2.47
CA THR A 104 9.10 -2.68 -1.20
C THR A 104 10.01 -1.64 -0.53
N GLY A 105 11.32 -1.74 -0.75
CA GLY A 105 12.34 -0.86 -0.20
C GLY A 105 13.64 -1.59 0.02
N ASP A 106 13.80 -2.18 1.21
CA ASP A 106 14.97 -2.97 1.60
C ASP A 106 14.91 -4.43 1.11
N ILE A 107 13.75 -4.91 0.67
CA ILE A 107 13.57 -6.22 0.04
C ILE A 107 13.44 -6.01 -1.48
N ASP A 108 14.32 -6.64 -2.26
CA ASP A 108 14.28 -6.62 -3.73
C ASP A 108 13.25 -7.61 -4.29
N ALA A 109 11.99 -7.35 -4.00
CA ALA A 109 10.83 -8.04 -4.55
C ALA A 109 9.62 -7.10 -4.58
N MET A 110 8.71 -7.35 -5.52
CA MET A 110 7.50 -6.57 -5.73
C MET A 110 6.30 -7.31 -5.15
N TRP A 111 5.75 -6.76 -4.06
CA TRP A 111 4.43 -7.17 -3.57
C TRP A 111 3.33 -6.49 -4.38
N LEU A 112 2.28 -7.24 -4.73
CA LEU A 112 1.12 -6.66 -5.41
C LEU A 112 0.44 -5.58 -4.55
N ARG A 113 0.36 -5.81 -3.24
CA ARG A 113 -0.12 -4.83 -2.25
C ARG A 113 0.72 -3.56 -2.24
N ASP A 114 2.01 -3.71 -1.96
CA ASP A 114 2.91 -2.60 -1.68
C ASP A 114 3.10 -1.73 -2.91
N SER A 115 3.33 -2.34 -4.07
CA SER A 115 3.48 -1.61 -5.33
C SER A 115 2.26 -0.75 -5.69
N THR A 116 1.04 -1.22 -5.40
CA THR A 116 -0.15 -0.37 -5.53
C THR A 116 -0.16 0.73 -4.49
N ALA A 117 0.03 0.40 -3.21
CA ALA A 117 -0.09 1.36 -2.12
C ALA A 117 0.94 2.49 -2.19
N GLN A 118 2.17 2.16 -2.60
CA GLN A 118 3.27 3.10 -2.85
C GLN A 118 2.96 4.09 -3.98
N ILE A 119 2.27 3.64 -5.04
CA ILE A 119 1.96 4.44 -6.23
C ILE A 119 0.64 5.23 -6.07
N TRP A 120 -0.29 4.72 -5.27
CA TRP A 120 -1.63 5.28 -5.08
C TRP A 120 -1.67 6.81 -4.83
N PRO A 121 -0.79 7.40 -3.99
CA PRO A 121 -0.80 8.85 -3.73
C PRO A 121 -0.50 9.71 -4.96
N TYR A 122 0.07 9.12 -6.02
CA TYR A 122 0.44 9.82 -7.25
C TYR A 122 -0.68 9.85 -8.28
N ILE A 123 -1.75 9.06 -8.10
CA ILE A 123 -2.88 9.00 -9.04
C ILE A 123 -3.45 10.39 -9.35
N PRO A 124 -3.71 11.29 -8.38
CA PRO A 124 -4.27 12.61 -8.69
C PRO A 124 -3.39 13.48 -9.61
N PHE A 125 -2.11 13.15 -9.79
CA PHE A 125 -1.15 13.93 -10.56
C PHE A 125 -0.89 13.37 -11.97
N VAL A 126 -1.42 12.19 -12.31
CA VAL A 126 -1.06 11.49 -13.57
C VAL A 126 -1.47 12.27 -14.84
N LYS A 127 -2.55 13.07 -14.77
CA LYS A 127 -2.96 13.95 -15.87
C LYS A 127 -1.99 15.09 -16.14
N GLU A 128 -1.26 15.52 -15.11
CA GLU A 128 -0.34 16.65 -15.18
C GLU A 128 1.04 16.24 -15.72
N ASP A 129 1.36 14.93 -15.69
CA ASP A 129 2.66 14.41 -16.12
C ASP A 129 2.52 13.08 -16.86
N LYS A 130 2.70 13.13 -18.19
CA LYS A 130 2.66 11.95 -19.05
C LYS A 130 3.65 10.86 -18.61
N LYS A 131 4.84 11.21 -18.11
CA LYS A 131 5.80 10.20 -17.65
C LYS A 131 5.27 9.46 -16.42
N LEU A 132 4.63 10.20 -15.51
CA LEU A 132 4.01 9.60 -14.33
C LEU A 132 2.84 8.69 -14.73
N ALA A 133 2.02 9.10 -15.69
CA ALA A 133 0.96 8.24 -16.23
C ALA A 133 1.52 6.93 -16.82
N GLU A 134 2.58 7.00 -17.64
CA GLU A 134 3.23 5.80 -18.20
C GLU A 134 3.84 4.92 -17.10
N LEU A 135 4.41 5.51 -16.05
CA LEU A 135 4.89 4.76 -14.89
C LEU A 135 3.76 3.98 -14.20
N VAL A 136 2.60 4.61 -13.95
CA VAL A 136 1.45 3.92 -13.33
C VAL A 136 0.92 2.81 -14.23
N LYS A 137 0.80 3.05 -15.55
CA LYS A 137 0.45 1.99 -16.51
C LYS A 137 1.43 0.83 -16.46
N GLY A 138 2.72 1.12 -16.36
CA GLY A 138 3.75 0.10 -16.27
C GLY A 138 3.62 -0.76 -15.02
N VAL A 139 3.19 -0.20 -13.88
CA VAL A 139 2.90 -0.97 -12.67
C VAL A 139 1.72 -1.90 -12.90
N ILE A 140 0.64 -1.42 -13.50
CA ILE A 140 -0.55 -2.24 -13.78
C ILE A 140 -0.22 -3.37 -14.76
N ASN A 141 0.58 -3.09 -15.79
CA ASN A 141 1.05 -4.09 -16.75
C ASN A 141 1.92 -5.16 -16.06
N ARG A 142 2.84 -4.75 -15.19
CA ARG A 142 3.68 -5.67 -14.41
C ARG A 142 2.84 -6.53 -13.46
N GLN A 143 1.92 -5.93 -12.71
CA GLN A 143 1.00 -6.65 -11.82
C GLN A 143 0.13 -7.65 -12.58
N THR A 144 -0.30 -7.31 -13.81
CA THR A 144 -1.02 -8.24 -14.69
C THR A 144 -0.17 -9.47 -15.01
N LYS A 145 1.10 -9.28 -15.36
CA LYS A 145 2.04 -10.39 -15.61
C LYS A 145 2.25 -11.25 -14.36
N CYS A 146 2.35 -10.63 -13.18
CA CYS A 146 2.48 -11.33 -11.90
C CYS A 146 1.26 -12.20 -11.58
N ILE A 147 0.05 -11.68 -11.75
CA ILE A 147 -1.20 -12.44 -11.54
C ILE A 147 -1.29 -13.63 -12.51
N LEU A 148 -0.93 -13.42 -13.78
CA LEU A 148 -0.90 -14.50 -14.77
C LEU A 148 0.16 -15.55 -14.47
N LEU A 149 1.27 -15.18 -13.82
CA LEU A 149 2.29 -16.11 -13.38
C LEU A 149 1.75 -17.00 -12.25
N ASP A 150 1.21 -16.40 -11.18
CA ASP A 150 0.52 -17.14 -10.13
C ASP A 150 -0.42 -16.23 -9.31
N PRO A 151 -1.75 -16.45 -9.34
CA PRO A 151 -2.71 -15.63 -8.63
C PRO A 151 -2.72 -15.88 -7.11
N TYR A 152 -2.00 -16.90 -6.63
CA TYR A 152 -1.86 -17.19 -5.19
C TYR A 152 -0.60 -16.59 -4.56
N ALA A 153 0.30 -16.00 -5.36
CA ALA A 153 1.52 -15.38 -4.85
C ALA A 153 1.32 -13.92 -4.45
N ASN A 154 1.94 -13.53 -3.34
CA ASN A 154 1.97 -12.15 -2.85
C ASN A 154 3.12 -11.34 -3.49
N ALA A 155 4.26 -11.98 -3.75
CA ALA A 155 5.51 -11.30 -4.10
C ALA A 155 6.24 -11.90 -5.30
N PHE A 156 6.85 -11.03 -6.12
CA PHE A 156 7.43 -11.39 -7.41
C PHE A 156 8.78 -10.69 -7.65
N TYR A 157 9.67 -11.36 -8.40
CA TYR A 157 10.91 -10.75 -8.88
C TYR A 157 10.72 -10.03 -10.22
N LYS A 158 11.68 -9.16 -10.56
CA LYS A 158 11.74 -8.52 -11.88
C LYS A 158 12.02 -9.56 -12.98
N ASP A 159 12.99 -10.44 -12.76
CA ASP A 159 13.31 -11.56 -13.65
C ASP A 159 12.44 -12.77 -13.29
N PHE A 160 11.59 -13.19 -14.23
CA PHE A 160 10.71 -14.35 -14.03
C PHE A 160 11.43 -15.71 -14.12
N ASN A 161 12.74 -15.72 -14.35
CA ASN A 161 13.57 -16.92 -14.23
C ASN A 161 14.30 -17.00 -12.88
N GLN A 162 14.22 -15.96 -12.05
CA GLN A 162 14.90 -15.94 -10.77
C GLN A 162 14.30 -16.96 -9.81
N VAL A 163 15.15 -17.72 -9.15
CA VAL A 163 14.76 -18.71 -8.15
C VAL A 163 14.79 -18.08 -6.77
N SER A 164 13.67 -18.15 -6.05
CA SER A 164 13.55 -17.59 -4.70
C SER A 164 14.41 -18.29 -3.66
N GLU A 165 14.82 -17.52 -2.65
CA GLU A 165 15.35 -18.07 -1.40
C GLU A 165 14.31 -18.93 -0.66
N TRP A 166 13.02 -18.62 -0.83
CA TRP A 166 11.86 -19.36 -0.30
C TRP A 166 11.48 -20.59 -1.14
N LYS A 167 12.31 -21.03 -2.10
CA LYS A 167 12.06 -22.21 -2.95
C LYS A 167 11.78 -23.50 -2.20
N ASN A 168 12.19 -23.58 -0.93
CA ASN A 168 12.01 -24.76 -0.08
C ASN A 168 10.68 -24.75 0.71
N ASP A 169 9.87 -23.70 0.56
CA ASP A 169 8.50 -23.73 1.06
C ASP A 169 7.74 -24.88 0.43
N MET A 170 6.98 -25.60 1.26
CA MET A 170 6.16 -26.73 0.83
C MET A 170 4.87 -26.20 0.18
N THR A 171 5.01 -25.68 -1.03
CA THR A 171 3.93 -25.19 -1.88
C THR A 171 4.33 -25.32 -3.34
N LYS A 172 3.48 -24.92 -4.27
CA LYS A 172 3.76 -24.92 -5.72
C LYS A 172 4.64 -23.72 -6.11
N MET A 173 5.84 -23.63 -5.56
CA MET A 173 6.81 -22.60 -5.95
C MET A 173 7.28 -22.78 -7.39
N GLN A 174 7.50 -21.66 -8.09
CA GLN A 174 8.08 -21.63 -9.43
C GLN A 174 8.97 -20.37 -9.57
N PRO A 175 9.91 -20.34 -10.55
CA PRO A 175 10.72 -19.16 -10.82
C PRO A 175 9.88 -17.90 -11.05
N GLY A 176 10.45 -16.74 -10.72
CA GLY A 176 9.81 -15.43 -10.81
C GLY A 176 8.92 -15.06 -9.62
N ILE A 177 8.50 -16.05 -8.81
CA ILE A 177 7.81 -15.81 -7.54
C ILE A 177 8.87 -15.61 -6.45
N HIS A 178 8.82 -14.48 -5.76
CA HIS A 178 9.63 -14.28 -4.55
C HIS A 178 9.00 -15.03 -3.38
N GLU A 179 7.71 -14.82 -3.11
CA GLU A 179 6.98 -15.49 -2.03
C GLU A 179 5.56 -15.84 -2.49
N ARG A 180 5.04 -16.98 -1.99
CA ARG A 180 3.76 -17.55 -2.43
C ARG A 180 2.74 -17.64 -1.29
N LYS A 181 2.63 -16.60 -0.46
CA LYS A 181 1.62 -16.51 0.60
C LYS A 181 0.29 -16.01 0.01
N TRP A 182 -0.75 -16.83 0.12
CA TRP A 182 -2.07 -16.49 -0.40
C TRP A 182 -2.78 -15.45 0.47
N GLU A 183 -2.97 -14.27 -0.11
CA GLU A 183 -3.59 -13.11 0.49
C GLU A 183 -4.66 -12.55 -0.44
N ILE A 184 -5.90 -12.44 0.04
CA ILE A 184 -7.00 -11.89 -0.78
C ILE A 184 -6.66 -10.48 -1.29
N ASP A 185 -6.05 -9.65 -0.44
CA ASP A 185 -5.75 -8.27 -0.77
C ASP A 185 -4.71 -8.13 -1.89
N SER A 186 -3.77 -9.09 -2.03
CA SER A 186 -2.80 -9.12 -3.13
C SER A 186 -3.48 -9.09 -4.51
N LEU A 187 -4.68 -9.66 -4.65
CA LEU A 187 -5.48 -9.53 -5.88
C LEU A 187 -6.39 -8.31 -5.91
N CYS A 188 -6.72 -7.73 -4.76
CA CYS A 188 -7.56 -6.53 -4.68
C CYS A 188 -6.80 -5.25 -5.06
N TYR A 189 -5.55 -5.13 -4.64
CA TYR A 189 -4.73 -3.95 -4.87
C TYR A 189 -4.51 -3.62 -6.37
N PRO A 190 -4.17 -4.59 -7.24
CA PRO A 190 -4.06 -4.34 -8.68
C PRO A 190 -5.35 -3.84 -9.33
N ILE A 191 -6.50 -4.40 -8.94
CA ILE A 191 -7.81 -3.94 -9.42
C ILE A 191 -8.07 -2.50 -8.99
N ARG A 192 -7.83 -2.19 -7.71
CA ARG A 192 -7.97 -0.83 -7.17
C ARG A 192 -7.11 0.16 -7.95
N LEU A 193 -5.85 -0.18 -8.24
CA LEU A 193 -4.94 0.70 -8.98
C LEU A 193 -5.45 0.95 -10.40
N ALA A 194 -5.82 -0.12 -11.11
CA ALA A 194 -6.31 -0.04 -12.48
C ALA A 194 -7.60 0.77 -12.58
N HIS A 195 -8.55 0.55 -11.66
CA HIS A 195 -9.78 1.33 -11.58
C HIS A 195 -9.51 2.80 -11.25
N GLY A 196 -8.69 3.08 -10.24
CA GLY A 196 -8.33 4.45 -9.86
C GLY A 196 -7.64 5.22 -10.98
N TYR A 197 -6.70 4.57 -11.69
CA TYR A 197 -6.03 5.16 -12.86
C TYR A 197 -7.02 5.43 -14.00
N TRP A 198 -7.91 4.47 -14.31
CA TRP A 198 -8.94 4.66 -15.33
C TRP A 198 -9.92 5.79 -14.96
N LYS A 199 -10.38 5.84 -13.70
CA LYS A 199 -11.28 6.90 -13.23
C LYS A 199 -10.65 8.28 -13.29
N GLU A 200 -9.36 8.37 -12.95
CA GLU A 200 -8.65 9.62 -13.07
C GLU A 200 -8.47 9.99 -14.55
N THR A 201 -7.95 9.11 -15.40
CA THR A 201 -7.49 9.49 -16.76
C THR A 201 -8.53 9.34 -17.87
N GLY A 202 -9.52 8.49 -17.70
CA GLY A 202 -10.38 7.99 -18.78
C GLY A 202 -9.68 7.02 -19.73
N ASP A 203 -8.41 6.68 -19.47
CA ASP A 203 -7.63 5.82 -20.34
C ASP A 203 -8.00 4.34 -20.14
N ILE A 204 -8.49 3.71 -21.20
CA ILE A 204 -8.92 2.31 -21.23
C ILE A 204 -7.91 1.41 -21.94
N SER A 205 -6.77 1.94 -22.41
CA SER A 205 -5.82 1.18 -23.21
C SER A 205 -5.13 0.04 -22.45
N LEU A 206 -5.17 0.07 -21.11
CA LEU A 206 -4.60 -0.96 -20.25
C LEU A 206 -5.48 -2.22 -20.13
N PHE A 207 -6.75 -2.12 -20.51
CA PHE A 207 -7.73 -3.21 -20.41
C PHE A 207 -7.69 -4.11 -21.64
N ASP A 208 -6.52 -4.68 -21.91
CA ASP A 208 -6.30 -5.58 -23.03
C ASP A 208 -6.69 -7.04 -22.70
N SER A 209 -6.44 -7.94 -23.65
CA SER A 209 -6.75 -9.37 -23.48
C SER A 209 -6.00 -10.02 -22.33
N LYS A 210 -4.76 -9.61 -22.04
CA LYS A 210 -3.95 -10.15 -20.95
C LYS A 210 -4.44 -9.66 -19.60
N TRP A 211 -4.81 -8.39 -19.51
CA TRP A 211 -5.46 -7.86 -18.32
C TRP A 211 -6.79 -8.58 -18.04
N LYS A 212 -7.62 -8.77 -19.08
CA LYS A 212 -8.89 -9.52 -18.96
C LYS A 212 -8.64 -10.96 -18.48
N GLU A 213 -7.66 -11.65 -19.06
CA GLU A 213 -7.26 -13.01 -18.65
C GLU A 213 -6.86 -13.06 -17.16
N ALA A 214 -6.03 -12.09 -16.71
CA ALA A 214 -5.63 -11.98 -15.32
C ALA A 214 -6.83 -11.78 -14.38
N MET A 215 -7.78 -10.91 -14.73
CA MET A 215 -8.96 -10.65 -13.89
C MET A 215 -9.91 -11.85 -13.84
N LEU A 216 -10.06 -12.60 -14.92
CA LEU A 216 -10.80 -13.87 -14.90
C LEU A 216 -10.13 -14.89 -13.97
N LEU A 217 -8.80 -14.93 -13.95
CA LEU A 217 -8.04 -15.77 -13.03
C LEU A 217 -8.22 -15.32 -11.57
N VAL A 218 -8.30 -14.02 -11.29
CA VAL A 218 -8.68 -13.51 -9.95
C VAL A 218 -10.04 -14.05 -9.52
N LEU A 219 -11.06 -13.94 -10.39
CA LEU A 219 -12.40 -14.44 -10.11
C LEU A 219 -12.42 -15.96 -9.86
N GLN A 220 -11.63 -16.71 -10.61
CA GLN A 220 -11.45 -18.15 -10.40
C GLN A 220 -10.84 -18.42 -9.01
N THR A 221 -9.74 -17.77 -8.67
CA THR A 221 -9.03 -17.94 -7.39
C THR A 221 -9.93 -17.59 -6.20
N PHE A 222 -10.71 -16.50 -6.29
CA PHE A 222 -11.68 -16.15 -5.25
C PHE A 222 -12.74 -17.25 -5.06
N LYS A 223 -13.29 -17.80 -6.15
CA LYS A 223 -14.28 -18.90 -6.07
C LYS A 223 -13.68 -20.19 -5.52
N GLU A 224 -12.48 -20.56 -5.94
CA GLU A 224 -11.75 -21.70 -5.40
C GLU A 224 -11.58 -21.57 -3.88
N GLN A 225 -11.24 -20.37 -3.40
CA GLN A 225 -11.05 -20.10 -1.98
C GLN A 225 -12.34 -19.84 -1.19
N GLN A 226 -13.52 -19.85 -1.82
CA GLN A 226 -14.78 -20.03 -1.08
C GLN A 226 -14.89 -21.45 -0.50
N ARG A 227 -14.12 -22.42 -1.04
CA ARG A 227 -14.02 -23.80 -0.56
C ARG A 227 -15.37 -24.51 -0.45
N MET A 228 -16.27 -24.24 -1.39
CA MET A 228 -17.66 -24.72 -1.36
C MET A 228 -17.78 -26.25 -1.44
N HIS A 229 -16.82 -26.92 -2.07
CA HIS A 229 -16.86 -28.36 -2.32
C HIS A 229 -15.64 -29.11 -1.76
N ASP A 230 -14.47 -28.47 -1.77
CA ASP A 230 -13.21 -29.03 -1.28
C ASP A 230 -12.30 -27.93 -0.71
N LYS A 231 -11.07 -28.28 -0.30
CA LYS A 231 -10.12 -27.35 0.32
C LYS A 231 -9.51 -26.34 -0.66
N GLY A 232 -9.75 -26.48 -1.96
CA GLY A 232 -9.13 -25.71 -3.02
C GLY A 232 -7.72 -26.19 -3.36
N PRO A 233 -7.10 -25.63 -4.42
CA PRO A 233 -5.81 -26.08 -4.93
C PRO A 233 -4.60 -25.52 -4.16
N TYR A 234 -4.81 -24.57 -3.24
CA TYR A 234 -3.74 -23.91 -2.49
C TYR A 234 -3.47 -24.59 -1.16
N ASN A 235 -2.20 -24.91 -0.92
CA ASN A 235 -1.63 -25.26 0.37
C ASN A 235 -0.23 -24.64 0.48
N PHE A 236 0.19 -24.38 1.72
CA PHE A 236 1.49 -23.80 2.00
C PHE A 236 1.99 -24.29 3.35
N GLN A 237 3.25 -24.71 3.47
CA GLN A 237 3.91 -24.89 4.76
C GLN A 237 5.34 -24.37 4.66
N ARG A 238 5.86 -23.83 5.77
CA ARG A 238 7.24 -23.38 5.90
C ARG A 238 7.86 -23.98 7.14
N VAL A 239 9.11 -24.40 7.04
CA VAL A 239 9.93 -24.80 8.20
C VAL A 239 10.58 -23.54 8.76
N THR A 240 10.10 -23.09 9.91
CA THR A 240 10.47 -21.78 10.49
C THR A 240 10.28 -21.79 12.01
N ALA A 241 11.00 -20.92 12.71
CA ALA A 241 10.79 -20.67 14.14
C ALA A 241 9.61 -19.72 14.41
N TRP A 242 9.10 -19.02 13.39
CA TRP A 242 8.01 -18.07 13.49
C TRP A 242 6.68 -18.78 13.22
N ALA A 243 5.87 -18.96 14.26
CA ALA A 243 4.63 -19.72 14.16
C ALA A 243 3.63 -19.13 13.13
N THR A 244 3.67 -17.81 12.91
CA THR A 244 2.78 -17.11 11.96
C THR A 244 3.25 -17.22 10.51
N ASP A 245 4.48 -17.64 10.25
CA ASP A 245 5.00 -17.89 8.90
C ASP A 245 4.65 -19.29 8.37
N GLY A 246 4.21 -20.19 9.26
CA GLY A 246 3.72 -21.52 8.92
C GLY A 246 2.20 -21.57 8.87
N VAL A 247 1.66 -22.54 8.12
CA VAL A 247 0.22 -22.81 8.07
C VAL A 247 -0.03 -24.25 8.57
N PRO A 248 -0.90 -24.43 9.58
CA PRO A 248 -1.13 -25.75 10.16
C PRO A 248 -2.00 -26.65 9.26
N LEU A 249 -2.21 -27.88 9.71
CA LEU A 249 -3.17 -28.85 9.13
C LEU A 249 -2.89 -29.19 7.66
N GLY A 250 -1.63 -29.51 7.36
CA GLY A 250 -1.18 -29.84 6.00
C GLY A 250 -1.17 -28.63 5.07
N GLY A 251 -1.01 -27.44 5.62
CA GLY A 251 -0.90 -26.19 4.87
C GLY A 251 -2.21 -25.57 4.40
N TYR A 252 -3.36 -26.08 4.85
CA TYR A 252 -4.68 -25.56 4.50
C TYR A 252 -5.25 -24.56 5.52
N GLY A 253 -4.64 -24.45 6.69
CA GLY A 253 -5.12 -23.63 7.80
C GLY A 253 -6.26 -24.28 8.57
N TYR A 254 -6.78 -23.58 9.58
CA TYR A 254 -7.89 -24.07 10.38
C TYR A 254 -9.16 -24.27 9.54
N PRO A 255 -9.97 -25.32 9.81
CA PRO A 255 -11.15 -25.62 9.01
C PRO A 255 -12.14 -24.46 8.99
N VAL A 256 -12.73 -24.23 7.83
CA VAL A 256 -13.83 -23.27 7.65
C VAL A 256 -15.12 -24.00 7.32
N LYS A 257 -16.25 -23.44 7.71
CA LYS A 257 -17.56 -23.85 7.19
C LYS A 257 -17.90 -22.96 5.99
N PRO A 258 -17.97 -23.50 4.76
CA PRO A 258 -18.25 -22.70 3.57
C PRO A 258 -19.54 -21.90 3.72
N CYS A 259 -19.43 -20.58 3.60
CA CYS A 259 -20.55 -19.64 3.77
C CYS A 259 -20.59 -18.55 2.67
N GLY A 260 -19.79 -18.68 1.62
CA GLY A 260 -19.67 -17.71 0.53
C GLY A 260 -18.57 -16.68 0.71
N LEU A 261 -17.99 -16.54 1.91
CA LEU A 261 -16.77 -15.76 2.12
C LEU A 261 -15.55 -16.46 1.49
N ILE A 262 -14.56 -15.67 1.12
CA ILE A 262 -13.30 -16.11 0.53
C ILE A 262 -12.31 -16.35 1.68
N VAL A 263 -11.64 -17.50 1.68
CA VAL A 263 -10.54 -17.79 2.61
C VAL A 263 -9.31 -16.97 2.22
N SER A 264 -8.66 -16.34 3.19
CA SER A 264 -7.29 -15.79 3.09
C SER A 264 -6.39 -16.63 3.97
N THR A 265 -5.34 -17.25 3.41
CA THR A 265 -4.41 -18.06 4.23
C THR A 265 -3.51 -17.14 5.05
N PHE A 266 -3.12 -16.00 4.49
CA PHE A 266 -2.30 -14.98 5.13
C PHE A 266 -3.04 -13.64 5.16
N ARG A 267 -2.56 -12.75 6.03
CA ARG A 267 -3.01 -11.37 6.21
C ARG A 267 -2.13 -10.44 5.36
N PRO A 268 -2.51 -9.15 5.21
CA PRO A 268 -1.62 -8.14 4.67
C PRO A 268 -0.32 -7.91 5.46
N SER A 269 -0.17 -8.51 6.64
CA SER A 269 1.09 -8.55 7.41
C SER A 269 1.99 -9.71 7.04
N ASP A 270 1.63 -10.51 6.04
CA ASP A 270 2.23 -11.78 5.65
C ASP A 270 2.17 -12.87 6.77
N ASP A 271 1.43 -12.62 7.87
CA ASP A 271 1.15 -13.61 8.92
C ASP A 271 -0.04 -14.51 8.57
N SER A 272 0.02 -15.79 8.93
CA SER A 272 -1.07 -16.73 8.73
C SER A 272 -2.33 -16.34 9.52
N THR A 273 -3.50 -16.56 8.92
CA THR A 273 -4.78 -16.27 9.58
C THR A 273 -5.10 -17.36 10.61
N LEU A 274 -5.61 -16.93 11.78
CA LEU A 274 -6.16 -17.87 12.76
C LEU A 274 -7.50 -18.45 12.26
N PHE A 275 -8.39 -17.57 11.79
CA PHE A 275 -9.63 -17.97 11.12
C PHE A 275 -9.52 -17.57 9.64
N GLY A 276 -9.79 -18.52 8.74
CA GLY A 276 -9.56 -18.32 7.31
C GLY A 276 -10.39 -17.18 6.68
N TYR A 277 -11.52 -16.80 7.27
CA TYR A 277 -12.31 -15.65 6.80
C TYR A 277 -11.80 -14.34 7.39
N LEU A 278 -10.79 -13.78 6.72
CA LEU A 278 -10.26 -12.45 7.04
C LEU A 278 -11.26 -11.37 6.60
N ILE A 279 -11.99 -10.81 7.58
CA ILE A 279 -13.11 -9.91 7.31
C ILE A 279 -12.71 -8.65 6.54
N PRO A 280 -11.64 -7.91 6.89
CA PRO A 280 -11.26 -6.71 6.14
C PRO A 280 -10.93 -7.00 4.67
N SER A 281 -10.21 -8.09 4.38
CA SER A 281 -9.88 -8.44 3.00
C SER A 281 -11.09 -8.92 2.20
N ASN A 282 -12.07 -9.58 2.84
CA ASN A 282 -13.35 -9.87 2.19
C ASN A 282 -14.15 -8.59 1.89
N MET A 283 -14.17 -7.61 2.80
CA MET A 283 -14.78 -6.30 2.53
C MET A 283 -14.10 -5.59 1.36
N PHE A 284 -12.75 -5.65 1.29
CA PHE A 284 -12.02 -5.08 0.17
C PHE A 284 -12.36 -5.81 -1.15
N ALA A 285 -12.44 -7.14 -1.13
CA ALA A 285 -12.84 -7.94 -2.28
C ALA A 285 -14.23 -7.54 -2.82
N ILE A 286 -15.21 -7.32 -1.95
CA ILE A 286 -16.55 -6.85 -2.36
C ILE A 286 -16.47 -5.54 -3.15
N GLU A 287 -15.73 -4.56 -2.63
CA GLU A 287 -15.58 -3.25 -3.28
C GLU A 287 -14.91 -3.38 -4.66
N VAL A 288 -13.78 -4.09 -4.74
CA VAL A 288 -13.05 -4.22 -6.01
C VAL A 288 -13.76 -5.10 -7.03
N LEU A 289 -14.61 -6.03 -6.60
CA LEU A 289 -15.48 -6.77 -7.51
C LEU A 289 -16.54 -5.85 -8.14
N GLY A 290 -17.02 -4.84 -7.40
CA GLY A 290 -17.84 -3.76 -7.96
C GLY A 290 -17.08 -2.96 -9.02
N TYR A 291 -15.81 -2.63 -8.76
CA TYR A 291 -14.93 -1.97 -9.75
C TYR A 291 -14.72 -2.81 -11.00
N LEU A 292 -14.50 -4.13 -10.85
CA LEU A 292 -14.38 -5.05 -11.98
C LEU A 292 -15.67 -5.11 -12.79
N GLN A 293 -16.83 -5.19 -12.15
CA GLN A 293 -18.10 -5.16 -12.87
C GLN A 293 -18.22 -3.90 -13.73
N GLU A 294 -17.85 -2.75 -13.18
CA GLU A 294 -17.87 -1.49 -13.93
C GLU A 294 -16.90 -1.52 -15.12
N ILE A 295 -15.65 -1.94 -14.92
CA ILE A 295 -14.64 -2.02 -15.98
C ILE A 295 -15.10 -3.00 -17.08
N PHE A 296 -15.62 -4.17 -16.71
CA PHE A 296 -16.10 -5.18 -17.67
C PHE A 296 -17.36 -4.76 -18.44
N SER A 297 -18.04 -3.69 -18.02
CA SER A 297 -19.14 -3.10 -18.80
C SER A 297 -18.67 -2.19 -19.95
N LEU A 298 -17.35 -1.91 -20.02
CA LEU A 298 -16.78 -1.10 -21.10
C LEU A 298 -16.85 -1.83 -22.45
N PRO A 299 -17.21 -1.13 -23.55
CA PRO A 299 -17.26 -1.73 -24.89
C PRO A 299 -15.94 -2.38 -25.34
N ALA A 300 -14.81 -1.90 -24.84
CA ALA A 300 -13.49 -2.44 -25.17
C ALA A 300 -13.24 -3.86 -24.62
N LEU A 301 -14.05 -4.32 -23.66
CA LEU A 301 -13.92 -5.64 -23.02
C LEU A 301 -15.04 -6.62 -23.36
N LEU A 302 -16.04 -6.21 -24.17
CA LEU A 302 -17.08 -7.08 -24.71
C LEU A 302 -16.51 -7.92 -25.86
#